data_AF-A0A368H691-F1
#
_entry.id   AF-A0A368H691-F1
#
_cell.length_a   1.000
_cell.length_b   1.000
_cell.length_c   1.000
_cell.angle_alpha   90.00
_cell.angle_beta   90.00
_cell.angle_gamma   90.00
#
_symmetry.space_group_name_H-M   'P 1'
#
loop_
_entity.id
_entity.type
_entity.pdbx_description
1 polymer ?
#
loop_
_entity_poly.entity_id
_entity_poly.type
_entity_poly.pdbx_seq_one_letter_code
_entity_poly.pdbx_strand_id
1 'polypeptide(L)'
;MALSRNKTGESGILEYALEEKKRRESAHFMKFFSKVEKKKPDVAVKADEELWYKPFEVKDGMTLAPIQRRTVLKLEDDILKQHEEVSQTSYLSSLAINPKKLVGAPVNPMRAKLYQFHDNYRPPYYGTWRTRSKVITGRRPFSTVEETIDYEVDSDAEWEEEPSDAEECKSDEELLGPRLSG
;
A
#
# COMPACT_ATOMS: atom_id res chain seq x y z
N MET A 1 -30.23 -47.15 31.03
CA MET A 1 -30.11 -45.69 31.17
C MET A 1 -28.62 -45.33 31.29
N ALA A 2 -28.17 -44.44 30.40
CA ALA A 2 -26.93 -43.65 30.40
C ALA A 2 -25.58 -44.33 30.70
N LEU A 3 -24.79 -44.59 29.65
CA LEU A 3 -23.33 -44.68 29.75
C LEU A 3 -22.79 -43.28 30.08
N SER A 4 -22.19 -43.14 31.26
CA SER A 4 -21.50 -41.92 31.69
C SER A 4 -20.18 -41.78 30.92
N ARG A 5 -19.98 -40.61 30.31
CA ARG A 5 -18.86 -40.30 29.42
C ARG A 5 -17.62 -39.94 30.23
N ASN A 6 -16.46 -40.49 29.86
CA ASN A 6 -15.15 -40.22 30.43
C ASN A 6 -14.67 -38.80 30.05
N LYS A 7 -15.19 -37.78 30.74
CA LYS A 7 -14.94 -36.36 30.41
C LYS A 7 -13.56 -35.83 30.84
N THR A 8 -12.77 -36.61 31.58
CA THR A 8 -11.50 -36.17 32.19
C THR A 8 -10.26 -36.51 31.37
N GLY A 9 -10.35 -37.38 30.35
CA GLY A 9 -9.21 -37.72 29.47
C GLY A 9 -9.10 -36.86 28.21
N GLU A 10 -10.22 -36.35 27.71
CA GLU A 10 -10.27 -35.58 26.45
C GLU A 10 -9.74 -34.14 26.62
N SER A 11 -9.89 -33.55 27.82
CA SER A 11 -9.41 -32.20 28.12
C SER A 11 -7.88 -32.10 28.05
N GLY A 12 -7.16 -33.11 28.56
CA GLY A 12 -5.69 -33.12 28.52
C GLY A 12 -5.11 -33.28 27.11
N ILE A 13 -5.81 -34.00 26.22
CA ILE A 13 -5.40 -34.18 24.82
C ILE A 13 -5.59 -32.87 24.03
N LEU A 14 -6.68 -32.14 24.30
CA LEU A 14 -6.95 -30.85 23.67
C LEU A 14 -5.98 -29.76 24.14
N GLU A 15 -5.65 -29.72 25.43
CA GLU A 15 -4.65 -28.79 25.96
C GLU A 15 -3.26 -29.04 25.35
N TYR A 16 -2.84 -30.31 25.28
CA TYR A 16 -1.58 -30.68 24.63
C TYR A 16 -1.55 -30.28 23.14
N ALA A 17 -2.65 -30.48 22.41
CA ALA A 17 -2.75 -30.09 21.00
C ALA A 17 -2.69 -28.56 20.79
N LEU A 18 -3.30 -27.78 21.70
CA LEU A 18 -3.24 -26.31 21.67
C LEU A 18 -1.83 -25.80 21.99
N GLU A 19 -1.16 -26.40 22.96
CA GLU A 19 0.22 -26.06 23.33
C GLU A 19 1.19 -26.37 22.17
N GLU A 20 1.00 -27.50 21.48
CA GLU A 20 1.79 -27.89 20.31
C GLU A 20 1.55 -26.94 19.12
N LYS A 21 0.32 -26.44 18.94
CA LYS A 21 0.00 -25.43 17.92
C LYS A 21 0.67 -24.09 18.23
N LYS A 22 0.60 -23.62 19.48
CA LYS A 22 1.30 -22.41 19.93
C LYS A 22 2.82 -22.53 19.74
N ARG A 23 3.40 -23.69 20.04
CA ARG A 23 4.84 -23.97 19.83
C ARG A 23 5.21 -23.96 18.36
N ARG A 24 4.37 -24.52 17.47
CA ARG A 24 4.59 -24.48 16.02
C ARG A 24 4.52 -23.05 15.48
N GLU A 25 3.54 -22.26 15.94
CA GLU A 25 3.37 -20.87 15.53
C GLU A 25 4.56 -20.00 15.95
N SER A 26 5.04 -20.13 17.20
CA SER A 26 6.20 -19.37 17.67
C SER A 26 7.52 -19.82 17.01
N ALA A 27 7.72 -21.13 16.79
CA ALA A 27 8.87 -21.63 16.04
C ALA A 27 8.86 -21.14 14.58
N HIS A 28 7.69 -21.12 13.95
CA HIS A 28 7.52 -20.55 12.61
C HIS A 28 7.79 -19.04 12.60
N PHE A 29 7.34 -18.31 13.62
CA PHE A 29 7.63 -16.88 13.79
C PHE A 29 9.12 -16.59 13.96
N MET A 30 9.84 -17.38 14.76
CA MET A 30 11.29 -17.21 14.98
C MET A 30 12.12 -17.47 13.72
N LYS A 31 11.61 -18.28 12.78
CA LYS A 31 12.25 -18.52 11.49
C LYS A 31 12.37 -17.22 10.66
N PHE A 32 11.45 -16.27 10.80
CA PHE A 32 11.49 -14.99 10.09
C PHE A 32 12.62 -14.06 10.57
N PHE A 33 13.09 -14.23 11.82
CA PHE A 33 14.16 -13.42 12.39
C PHE A 33 15.54 -14.05 12.22
N SER A 34 15.62 -15.22 11.58
CA SER A 34 16.91 -15.80 11.26
C SER A 34 17.66 -14.88 10.30
N LYS A 35 18.78 -14.32 10.78
CA LYS A 35 19.68 -13.48 9.99
C LYS A 35 20.28 -14.37 8.91
N VAL A 36 19.71 -14.33 7.71
CA VAL A 36 20.34 -14.95 6.53
C VAL A 36 21.69 -14.25 6.35
N GLU A 37 22.76 -14.97 6.67
CA GLU A 37 24.12 -14.52 6.39
C GLU A 37 24.24 -14.38 4.87
N LYS A 38 24.16 -13.14 4.39
CA LYS A 38 24.46 -12.83 3.00
C LYS A 38 25.93 -13.20 2.79
N LYS A 39 26.18 -14.29 2.06
CA LYS A 39 27.51 -14.55 1.52
C LYS A 39 27.94 -13.29 0.79
N LYS A 40 29.07 -12.71 1.21
CA LYS A 40 29.67 -11.59 0.48
C LYS A 40 29.93 -12.10 -0.95
N PRO A 41 29.57 -11.35 -2.00
CA PRO A 41 29.99 -11.72 -3.34
C PRO A 41 31.51 -11.80 -3.35
N ASP A 42 32.04 -12.95 -3.76
CA ASP A 42 33.46 -13.08 -4.03
C ASP A 42 33.79 -12.13 -5.18
N VAL A 43 34.79 -11.27 -4.93
CA VAL A 43 35.31 -10.24 -5.86
C VAL A 43 34.44 -8.98 -5.97
N ALA A 44 34.59 -8.10 -4.98
CA ALA A 44 34.47 -6.67 -5.25
C ALA A 44 35.61 -6.29 -6.20
N VAL A 45 35.32 -6.22 -7.51
CA VAL A 45 36.19 -5.53 -8.46
C VAL A 45 36.28 -4.09 -7.96
N LYS A 46 37.48 -3.65 -7.56
CA LYS A 46 37.70 -2.26 -7.16
C LYS A 46 37.26 -1.38 -8.33
N ALA A 47 36.16 -0.65 -8.16
CA ALA A 47 35.73 0.32 -9.14
C ALA A 47 36.78 1.43 -9.20
N ASP A 48 37.20 1.81 -10.40
CA ASP A 48 38.11 2.93 -10.63
C ASP A 48 37.53 4.19 -9.95
N GLU A 49 38.24 4.74 -8.96
CA GLU A 49 37.76 5.83 -8.08
C GLU A 49 37.67 7.21 -8.79
N GLU A 50 37.81 7.25 -10.12
CA GLU A 50 38.03 8.48 -10.88
C GLU A 50 36.99 8.72 -12.00
N LEU A 51 35.80 8.13 -11.88
CA LEU A 51 34.65 8.49 -12.72
C LEU A 51 33.70 9.40 -11.93
N TRP A 52 33.28 10.52 -12.53
CA TRP A 52 32.28 11.44 -11.94
C TRP A 52 30.92 10.77 -11.71
N TYR A 53 30.70 9.61 -12.34
CA TYR A 53 29.55 8.75 -12.13
C TYR A 53 30.01 7.41 -11.56
N LYS A 54 29.29 6.92 -10.55
CA LYS A 54 29.50 5.58 -10.01
C LYS A 54 28.74 4.57 -10.87
N PRO A 55 29.38 3.52 -11.42
CA PRO A 55 28.67 2.45 -12.09
C PRO A 55 27.65 1.83 -11.14
N PHE A 56 26.44 1.56 -11.63
CA PHE A 56 25.41 0.91 -10.84
C PHE A 56 25.51 -0.61 -11.02
N GLU A 57 25.35 -1.36 -9.93
CA GLU A 57 25.31 -2.81 -9.96
C GLU A 57 23.91 -3.28 -10.35
N VAL A 58 23.83 -4.13 -11.38
CA VAL A 58 22.58 -4.79 -11.78
C VAL A 58 22.39 -6.00 -10.86
N LYS A 59 21.31 -6.02 -10.08
CA LYS A 59 21.00 -7.16 -9.19
C LYS A 59 20.56 -8.39 -9.98
N ASP A 60 20.68 -9.56 -9.35
CA ASP A 60 20.14 -10.82 -9.88
C ASP A 60 18.64 -10.68 -10.23
N GLY A 61 18.29 -11.05 -11.45
CA GLY A 61 16.93 -10.92 -11.98
C GLY A 61 16.56 -9.53 -12.50
N MET A 62 17.45 -8.54 -12.41
CA MET A 62 17.28 -7.24 -13.05
C MET A 62 17.96 -7.24 -14.44
N THR A 63 17.31 -6.61 -15.41
CA THR A 63 17.88 -6.40 -16.75
C THR A 63 17.91 -4.91 -17.03
N LEU A 64 19.06 -4.42 -17.49
CA LEU A 64 19.16 -3.04 -17.91
C LEU A 64 18.36 -2.79 -19.16
N ALA A 65 17.74 -1.61 -19.23
CA ALA A 65 17.18 -1.15 -20.49
C ALA A 65 18.33 -0.92 -21.48
N PRO A 66 18.22 -1.41 -22.73
CA PRO A 66 19.18 -1.10 -23.78
C PRO A 66 19.30 0.42 -23.95
N ILE A 67 20.55 0.93 -23.99
CA ILE A 67 20.83 2.35 -24.21
C ILE A 67 20.26 2.79 -25.56
N GLN A 68 20.42 1.95 -26.57
CA GLN A 68 19.86 2.15 -27.90
C GLN A 68 18.87 1.04 -28.21
N ARG A 69 17.65 1.43 -28.58
CA ARG A 69 16.55 0.52 -28.93
C ARG A 69 16.48 0.20 -30.42
N ARG A 70 17.28 0.89 -31.21
CA ARG A 70 17.40 0.75 -32.66
C ARG A 70 18.87 0.75 -33.03
N THR A 71 19.20 0.17 -34.16
CA THR A 71 20.51 0.33 -34.78
C THR A 71 20.77 1.83 -35.00
N VAL A 72 22.00 2.27 -34.69
CA VAL A 72 22.41 3.65 -34.97
C VAL A 72 22.38 3.86 -36.47
N LEU A 73 21.69 4.92 -36.90
CA LEU A 73 21.70 5.33 -38.30
C LEU A 73 23.10 5.79 -38.67
N LYS A 74 23.61 5.28 -39.78
CA LYS A 74 24.85 5.74 -40.40
C LYS A 74 24.54 6.87 -41.38
N LEU A 75 25.56 7.63 -41.75
CA LEU A 75 25.40 8.74 -42.70
C LEU A 75 24.96 8.27 -44.08
N GLU A 76 25.28 7.02 -44.44
CA GLU A 76 24.93 6.41 -45.72
C GLU A 76 23.51 5.83 -45.74
N ASP A 77 22.81 5.79 -44.60
CA ASP A 77 21.48 5.22 -44.51
C ASP A 77 20.44 6.19 -45.09
N ASP A 78 19.59 5.69 -46.00
CA ASP A 78 18.52 6.47 -46.60
C ASP A 78 17.36 6.65 -45.61
N ILE A 79 17.22 7.86 -45.08
CA ILE A 79 16.24 8.26 -44.07
C ILE A 79 14.80 8.13 -44.58
N LEU A 80 14.59 8.24 -45.90
CA LEU A 80 13.26 8.19 -46.51
C LEU A 80 12.80 6.75 -46.80
N LYS A 81 13.71 5.77 -46.72
CA LYS A 81 13.39 4.38 -46.99
C LYS A 81 12.84 3.73 -45.72
N GLN A 82 11.54 3.45 -45.70
CA GLN A 82 10.89 2.78 -44.59
C GLN A 82 11.41 1.33 -44.47
N HIS A 83 12.27 1.08 -43.48
CA HIS A 83 12.78 -0.27 -43.20
C HIS A 83 11.67 -1.11 -42.57
N GLU A 84 11.40 -2.29 -43.12
CA GLU A 84 10.28 -3.18 -42.73
C GLU A 84 10.38 -3.60 -41.25
N GLU A 85 11.60 -3.76 -40.74
CA GLU A 85 11.92 -4.08 -39.35
C GLU A 85 11.59 -2.94 -38.36
N VAL A 86 11.50 -1.69 -38.85
CA VAL A 86 11.29 -0.47 -38.05
C VAL A 86 9.83 -0.02 -38.09
N SER A 87 8.95 -0.82 -38.69
CA SER A 87 7.50 -0.58 -38.71
C SER A 87 7.03 -0.14 -37.31
N GLN A 88 6.44 1.06 -37.26
CA GLN A 88 6.02 1.72 -36.02
C GLN A 88 5.07 0.85 -35.17
N THR A 89 4.45 -0.15 -35.78
CA THR A 89 3.58 -1.12 -35.12
C THR A 89 4.33 -2.03 -34.15
N SER A 90 5.63 -2.30 -34.32
CA SER A 90 6.36 -3.30 -33.51
C SER A 90 6.49 -2.90 -32.04
N TYR A 91 6.68 -1.60 -31.74
CA TYR A 91 6.83 -1.13 -30.36
C TYR A 91 5.50 -1.08 -29.61
N LEU A 92 4.47 -0.48 -30.21
CA LEU A 92 3.13 -0.40 -29.61
C LEU A 92 2.49 -1.80 -29.48
N SER A 93 2.72 -2.70 -30.44
CA SER A 93 2.29 -4.10 -30.31
C SER A 93 3.07 -4.85 -29.24
N SER A 94 4.39 -4.64 -29.11
CA SER A 94 5.20 -5.25 -28.05
C SER A 94 4.77 -4.81 -26.63
N LEU A 95 4.32 -3.56 -26.46
CA LEU A 95 3.75 -3.07 -25.19
C LEU A 95 2.43 -3.78 -24.83
N ALA A 96 1.62 -4.14 -25.83
CA ALA A 96 0.39 -4.88 -25.64
C ALA A 96 0.64 -6.36 -25.30
N ILE A 97 1.70 -6.96 -25.86
CA ILE A 97 2.08 -8.37 -25.65
C ILE A 97 2.70 -8.58 -24.26
N ASN A 98 3.54 -7.64 -23.82
CA ASN A 98 4.12 -7.62 -22.48
C ASN A 98 3.85 -6.27 -21.83
N PRO A 99 2.63 -6.05 -21.28
CA PRO A 99 2.40 -4.90 -20.44
C PRO A 99 3.24 -5.12 -19.18
N LYS A 100 4.48 -4.60 -19.18
CA LYS A 100 5.20 -4.35 -17.94
C LYS A 100 4.22 -3.56 -17.10
N LYS A 101 3.60 -4.22 -16.12
CA LYS A 101 2.61 -3.63 -15.25
C LYS A 101 3.27 -2.45 -14.56
N LEU A 102 3.13 -1.26 -15.14
CA LEU A 102 3.12 0.01 -14.43
C LEU A 102 1.81 0.11 -13.60
N VAL A 103 1.01 -0.96 -13.58
CA VAL A 103 -0.03 -1.19 -12.59
C VAL A 103 0.70 -1.36 -11.26
N GLY A 104 0.78 -0.27 -10.48
CA GLY A 104 1.16 -0.34 -9.08
C GLY A 104 0.39 -1.47 -8.38
N ALA A 105 0.96 -2.00 -7.30
CA ALA A 105 0.36 -3.09 -6.53
C ALA A 105 -1.16 -2.86 -6.36
N PRO A 106 -2.00 -3.90 -6.55
CA PRO A 106 -3.45 -3.75 -6.49
C PRO A 106 -3.84 -3.04 -5.19
N VAL A 107 -4.44 -1.85 -5.32
CA VAL A 107 -4.82 -1.05 -4.15
C VAL A 107 -6.00 -1.74 -3.49
N ASN A 108 -5.87 -2.11 -2.21
CA ASN A 108 -6.97 -2.67 -1.44
C ASN A 108 -8.08 -1.60 -1.29
N PRO A 109 -9.30 -1.81 -1.86
CA PRO A 109 -10.38 -0.84 -1.79
C PRO A 109 -10.93 -0.63 -0.36
N MET A 110 -10.57 -1.52 0.57
CA MET A 110 -10.96 -1.47 1.98
C MET A 110 -9.89 -0.81 2.86
N ARG A 111 -8.79 -0.32 2.28
CA ARG A 111 -7.80 0.44 3.03
C ARG A 111 -8.40 1.79 3.45
N ALA A 112 -8.55 1.97 4.76
CA ALA A 112 -8.94 3.26 5.33
C ALA A 112 -7.86 4.31 5.03
N LYS A 113 -8.30 5.55 4.82
CA LYS A 113 -7.46 6.72 4.66
C LYS A 113 -7.81 7.71 5.76
N LEU A 114 -6.79 8.39 6.28
CA LEU A 114 -6.94 9.51 7.18
C LEU A 114 -6.76 10.80 6.37
N TYR A 115 -7.74 11.69 6.44
CA TYR A 115 -7.66 13.05 5.93
C TYR A 115 -7.88 14.01 7.09
N GLN A 116 -6.82 14.69 7.50
CA GLN A 116 -6.81 15.70 8.54
C GLN A 116 -6.33 17.01 7.93
N PHE A 117 -7.03 18.10 8.24
CA PHE A 117 -6.73 19.44 7.75
C PHE A 117 -6.14 20.25 8.90
N HIS A 118 -5.16 21.10 8.61
CA HIS A 118 -4.49 21.88 9.66
C HIS A 118 -5.13 23.24 9.90
N ASP A 119 -5.85 23.78 8.91
CA ASP A 119 -6.48 25.11 8.96
C ASP A 119 -7.98 25.08 9.25
N ASN A 120 -8.57 23.88 9.35
CA ASN A 120 -10.01 23.70 9.32
C ASN A 120 -10.49 23.12 10.66
N TYR A 121 -11.56 23.65 11.21
CA TYR A 121 -12.14 23.21 12.49
C TYR A 121 -12.90 21.88 12.39
N ARG A 122 -13.16 21.41 11.15
CA ARG A 122 -13.85 20.15 10.92
C ARG A 122 -13.05 18.95 11.46
N PRO A 123 -13.73 17.91 11.98
CA PRO A 123 -13.06 16.71 12.45
C PRO A 123 -12.32 15.97 11.32
N PRO A 124 -11.22 15.25 11.63
CA PRO A 124 -10.50 14.45 10.66
C PRO A 124 -11.38 13.30 10.14
N TYR A 125 -11.35 13.07 8.83
CA TYR A 125 -12.04 11.96 8.21
C TYR A 125 -11.18 10.69 8.24
N TYR A 126 -11.73 9.61 8.79
CA TYR A 126 -11.11 8.28 8.75
C TYR A 126 -12.07 7.27 8.11
N GLY A 127 -11.78 6.84 6.88
CA GLY A 127 -12.69 5.95 6.15
C GLY A 127 -12.18 5.46 4.81
N THR A 128 -12.98 4.65 4.12
CA THR A 128 -12.64 4.13 2.79
C THR A 128 -13.20 5.03 1.71
N TRP A 129 -12.37 5.47 0.76
CA TRP A 129 -12.85 6.22 -0.40
C TRP A 129 -13.33 5.24 -1.48
N ARG A 130 -14.65 5.09 -1.61
CA ARG A 130 -15.26 4.21 -2.63
C ARG A 130 -16.07 4.94 -3.67
N THR A 131 -16.55 6.13 -3.36
CA THR A 131 -17.34 6.94 -4.28
C THR A 131 -16.43 7.44 -5.41
N ARG A 132 -16.80 7.11 -6.64
CA ARG A 132 -16.10 7.57 -7.84
C ARG A 132 -17.10 8.25 -8.75
N SER A 133 -16.68 9.40 -9.22
CA SER A 133 -17.32 10.20 -10.24
C SER A 133 -17.22 9.53 -11.61
N LYS A 134 -18.30 9.57 -12.37
CA LYS A 134 -18.27 9.18 -13.80
C LYS A 134 -17.80 10.33 -14.69
N VAL A 135 -18.05 11.56 -14.25
CA VAL A 135 -17.80 12.77 -15.04
C VAL A 135 -16.41 13.34 -14.78
N ILE A 136 -16.00 13.42 -13.50
CA ILE A 136 -14.68 13.90 -13.11
C ILE A 136 -13.67 12.78 -13.32
N THR A 137 -12.81 12.93 -14.33
CA THR A 137 -11.79 11.94 -14.69
C THR A 137 -10.42 12.59 -14.74
N GLY A 138 -9.34 11.80 -14.81
CA GLY A 138 -7.99 12.36 -14.95
C GLY A 138 -7.80 13.22 -16.20
N ARG A 139 -8.67 13.09 -17.20
CA ARG A 139 -8.68 13.95 -18.40
C ARG A 139 -9.57 15.19 -18.26
N ARG A 140 -10.43 15.24 -17.24
CA ARG A 140 -11.41 16.30 -16.98
C ARG A 140 -11.50 16.59 -15.47
N PRO A 141 -10.43 17.14 -14.87
CA PRO A 141 -10.37 17.32 -13.42
C PRO A 141 -11.28 18.44 -12.88
N PHE A 142 -11.58 19.46 -13.69
CA PHE A 142 -12.38 20.63 -13.28
C PHE A 142 -13.85 20.57 -13.71
N SER A 143 -14.39 19.36 -13.89
CA SER A 143 -15.79 19.21 -14.29
C SER A 143 -16.71 19.40 -13.08
N THR A 144 -17.65 20.33 -13.17
CA THR A 144 -18.68 20.59 -12.13
C THR A 144 -20.05 19.99 -12.46
N VAL A 145 -20.16 19.26 -13.57
CA VAL A 145 -21.42 18.69 -14.09
C VAL A 145 -21.98 17.56 -13.21
N GLU A 146 -21.29 17.16 -12.16
CA GLU A 146 -21.72 16.05 -11.29
C GLU A 146 -22.62 16.55 -10.17
N GLU A 147 -23.89 16.14 -10.19
CA GLU A 147 -24.89 16.51 -9.17
C GLU A 147 -24.56 16.00 -7.75
N THR A 148 -23.71 14.98 -7.63
CA THR A 148 -23.32 14.41 -6.33
C THR A 148 -22.40 15.33 -5.52
N ILE A 149 -21.75 16.31 -6.16
CA ILE A 149 -20.75 17.18 -5.54
C ILE A 149 -21.15 18.62 -5.81
N ASP A 150 -21.60 19.31 -4.76
CA ASP A 150 -21.87 20.74 -4.81
C ASP A 150 -20.59 21.53 -4.51
N TYR A 151 -20.15 22.33 -5.46
CA TYR A 151 -18.94 23.16 -5.35
C TYR A 151 -19.24 24.60 -4.90
N GLU A 152 -20.51 25.01 -4.86
CA GLU A 152 -20.90 26.34 -4.39
C GLU A 152 -20.95 26.40 -2.86
N VAL A 153 -21.08 25.24 -2.22
CA VAL A 153 -21.06 25.09 -0.76
C VAL A 153 -19.62 24.95 -0.27
N ASP A 154 -19.19 25.90 0.56
CA ASP A 154 -17.93 25.79 1.30
C ASP A 154 -18.15 24.99 2.59
N SER A 155 -17.86 23.69 2.53
CA SER A 155 -17.97 22.77 3.67
C SER A 155 -17.11 23.15 4.89
N ASP A 156 -16.17 24.09 4.75
CA ASP A 156 -15.33 24.54 5.85
C ASP A 156 -16.02 25.57 6.75
N ALA A 157 -16.80 26.47 6.15
CA ALA A 157 -17.45 27.58 6.86
C ALA A 157 -18.62 27.13 7.76
N GLU A 158 -19.11 25.90 7.60
CA GLU A 158 -20.20 25.34 8.41
C GLU A 158 -19.74 24.85 9.79
N TRP A 159 -18.44 24.69 10.02
CA TRP A 159 -17.90 24.25 11.30
C TRP A 159 -17.48 25.44 12.17
N GLU A 160 -18.14 25.59 13.31
CA GLU A 160 -17.77 26.57 14.33
C GLU A 160 -16.58 26.10 15.18
N GLU A 161 -15.84 27.04 15.75
CA GLU A 161 -14.80 26.75 16.74
C GLU A 161 -15.49 26.19 18.01
N GLU A 162 -15.31 24.90 18.29
CA GLU A 162 -15.79 24.34 19.56
C GLU A 162 -15.17 25.16 20.71
N PRO A 163 -15.97 25.62 21.69
CA PRO A 163 -15.45 26.30 22.85
C PRO A 163 -14.36 25.43 23.48
N SER A 164 -13.21 26.01 23.84
CA SER A 164 -12.11 25.25 24.47
C SER A 164 -12.48 24.64 25.83
N ASP A 165 -13.71 24.84 26.29
CA ASP A 165 -14.28 24.43 27.56
C ASP A 165 -15.25 23.25 27.36
N ALA A 166 -14.90 22.33 26.44
CA ALA A 166 -15.57 21.05 26.34
C ALA A 166 -15.44 20.32 27.69
N GLU A 167 -16.47 20.47 28.51
CA GLU A 167 -16.62 19.86 29.84
C GLU A 167 -16.12 18.42 29.78
N GLU A 168 -15.07 18.13 30.54
CA GLU A 168 -14.52 16.80 30.71
C GLU A 168 -15.69 15.84 30.95
N CYS A 169 -15.84 14.81 30.12
CA CYS A 169 -16.75 13.71 30.36
C CYS A 169 -16.35 13.01 31.67
N LYS A 170 -16.76 13.57 32.81
CA LYS A 170 -16.66 12.96 34.12
C LYS A 170 -17.49 11.69 34.03
N SER A 171 -16.81 10.55 34.17
CA SER A 171 -17.44 9.25 34.24
C SER A 171 -18.56 9.28 35.30
N ASP A 172 -19.70 8.67 34.97
CA ASP A 172 -20.95 8.55 35.75
C ASP A 172 -20.80 8.01 37.21
N GLU A 173 -19.57 7.75 37.66
CA GLU A 173 -19.25 7.21 38.98
C GLU A 173 -19.40 8.24 40.12
N GLU A 174 -19.40 9.55 39.85
CA GLU A 174 -19.37 10.59 40.91
C GLU A 174 -20.76 11.10 41.37
N LEU A 175 -21.86 10.62 40.77
CA LEU A 175 -23.23 11.07 41.12
C LEU A 175 -23.87 10.34 42.31
N LEU A 176 -23.18 9.37 42.92
CA LEU A 176 -23.67 8.69 44.12
C LEU A 176 -23.13 9.36 45.39
N GLY A 177 -23.82 10.42 45.81
CA GLY A 177 -23.68 10.98 47.16
C GLY A 177 -23.87 9.92 48.25
N PRO A 178 -23.41 10.17 49.49
CA PRO A 178 -23.36 9.17 50.55
C PRO A 178 -24.76 8.64 50.85
N ARG A 179 -24.96 7.33 50.63
CA ARG A 179 -26.18 6.62 51.03
C ARG A 179 -26.39 6.84 52.52
N LEU A 180 -27.45 7.58 52.85
CA LEU A 180 -27.93 7.70 54.22
C LEU A 180 -28.27 6.30 54.75
N SER A 181 -27.52 5.86 55.75
CA SER A 181 -27.81 4.66 56.52
C SER A 181 -29.07 4.88 57.35
N GLY A 182 -30.11 4.08 57.09
CA GLY A 182 -31.27 3.90 57.94
C GLY A 182 -31.43 2.42 58.28
#